data_AF-A0A3A5IH81-F1
#
_entry.id   AF-A0A3A5IH81-F1
#
_cell.length_a   1.000
_cell.length_b   1.000
_cell.length_c   1.000
_cell.angle_alpha   90.00
_cell.angle_beta   90.00
_cell.angle_gamma   90.00
#
_symmetry.space_group_name_H-M   'P 1'
#
loop_
_entity.id
_entity.type
_entity.pdbx_description
1 polymer ?
#
loop_
_entity_poly.entity_id
_entity_poly.type
_entity_poly.pdbx_seq_one_letter_code
_entity_poly.pdbx_strand_id
1 'polypeptide(L)'
;MIAGPSRKRDHSARGSQPKKIDIQVIAATNKSLEQMVEDGKFREDLYYRLNVVPIHIPSLRERIEEIPHFIYYFTQKYNQMYRKQINILPDAVDLLSIYPWPGNVRQLENMIERIVVTSRKTEVDAPAIHHLIPWKKEIVKAPPVFEQLMPLQEAIDFVEEQLITMAMDQYKSVKLAARVLDISQPTMSRKYKKIREKIHHANLSPSNKRRILEEQLDKRLRSIAIVTAAIIQPEEIVQLKTNVSPPIRLIKSCKKN
;
A
#
# COMPACT_ATOMS: atom_id res chain seq x y z
N MET A 1 -1.82 -17.62 -20.55
CA MET A 1 -2.11 -19.06 -20.66
C MET A 1 -1.80 -19.49 -22.08
N ILE A 2 -1.12 -20.61 -22.25
CA ILE A 2 -0.95 -21.24 -23.57
C ILE A 2 -1.93 -22.40 -23.62
N ALA A 3 -2.92 -22.34 -24.51
CA ALA A 3 -3.78 -23.48 -24.78
C ALA A 3 -3.17 -24.30 -25.92
N GLY A 4 -3.09 -25.61 -25.72
CA GLY A 4 -2.58 -26.56 -26.71
C GLY A 4 -3.40 -26.58 -28.00
N PRO A 5 -2.93 -27.32 -29.03
CA PRO A 5 -3.62 -27.38 -30.33
C PRO A 5 -5.06 -27.87 -30.15
N SER A 6 -6.02 -27.03 -30.55
CA SER A 6 -7.45 -27.33 -30.40
C SER A 6 -8.05 -27.65 -31.76
N ARG A 7 -8.38 -28.93 -32.00
CA ARG A 7 -9.17 -29.35 -33.17
C ARG A 7 -10.62 -28.88 -32.99
N LYS A 8 -10.96 -27.69 -33.50
CA LYS A 8 -12.36 -27.23 -33.59
C LYS A 8 -12.83 -27.15 -35.03
N ARG A 9 -14.07 -27.58 -35.25
CA ARG A 9 -14.84 -27.38 -36.49
C ARG A 9 -15.62 -26.07 -36.33
N ASP A 10 -15.42 -25.13 -37.23
CA ASP A 10 -16.16 -23.87 -37.23
C ASP A 10 -17.41 -23.99 -38.12
N HIS A 11 -18.56 -23.55 -37.61
CA HIS A 11 -19.81 -23.47 -38.35
C HIS A 11 -20.15 -21.99 -38.57
N SER A 12 -20.14 -21.54 -39.82
CA SER A 12 -20.66 -20.22 -40.18
C SER A 12 -22.15 -20.32 -40.47
N ALA A 13 -22.92 -19.43 -39.84
CA ALA A 13 -24.33 -19.21 -40.19
C ALA A 13 -24.39 -18.66 -41.61
N ARG A 14 -25.14 -19.34 -42.48
CA ARG A 14 -25.24 -19.17 -43.95
C ARG A 14 -24.19 -19.97 -44.74
N GLY A 15 -24.50 -21.26 -44.93
CA GLY A 15 -24.17 -22.01 -46.15
C GLY A 15 -22.71 -22.16 -46.57
N SER A 16 -21.73 -21.99 -45.67
CA SER A 16 -20.31 -22.15 -46.04
C SER A 16 -19.74 -23.45 -45.47
N GLN A 17 -19.08 -24.24 -46.31
CA GLN A 17 -18.53 -25.53 -45.92
C GLN A 17 -17.52 -25.40 -44.76
N PRO A 18 -17.57 -26.32 -43.76
CA PRO A 18 -16.66 -26.26 -42.62
C PRO A 18 -15.21 -26.44 -43.08
N LYS A 19 -14.38 -25.41 -42.85
CA LYS A 19 -12.94 -25.49 -43.07
C LYS A 19 -12.26 -26.05 -41.82
N LYS A 20 -11.40 -27.05 -42.03
CA LYS A 20 -10.54 -27.58 -40.97
C LYS A 20 -9.42 -26.58 -40.73
N ILE A 21 -9.31 -26.10 -39.49
CA ILE A 21 -8.25 -25.19 -39.06
C ILE A 21 -7.43 -25.85 -37.95
N ASP A 22 -6.12 -25.62 -38.00
CA ASP A 22 -5.17 -25.99 -36.95
C ASP A 22 -4.62 -24.70 -36.37
N ILE A 23 -4.94 -24.44 -35.09
CA ILE A 23 -4.62 -23.18 -34.42
C ILE A 23 -4.06 -23.44 -33.03
N GLN A 24 -3.10 -22.60 -32.65
CA GLN A 24 -2.65 -22.45 -31.28
C GLN A 24 -3.37 -21.26 -30.65
N VAL A 25 -4.03 -21.49 -29.51
CA VAL A 25 -4.80 -20.44 -28.82
C VAL A 25 -3.98 -19.93 -27.65
N ILE A 26 -3.71 -18.63 -27.61
CA ILE A 26 -3.06 -17.96 -26.48
C ILE A 26 -4.05 -16.95 -25.91
N ALA A 27 -4.34 -17.06 -24.61
CA ALA A 27 -5.30 -16.21 -23.93
C ALA A 27 -4.66 -15.57 -22.68
N ALA A 28 -5.02 -14.32 -22.42
CA ALA A 28 -4.60 -13.57 -21.25
C ALA A 28 -5.79 -12.82 -20.66
N THR A 29 -5.86 -12.76 -19.33
CA THR A 29 -6.93 -12.09 -18.58
C THR A 29 -6.34 -11.54 -17.29
N ASN A 30 -6.87 -10.40 -16.83
CA ASN A 30 -6.56 -9.81 -15.53
C ASN A 30 -7.55 -10.21 -14.44
N LYS A 31 -8.59 -10.98 -14.79
CA LYS A 31 -9.59 -11.51 -13.86
C LYS A 31 -9.31 -12.98 -13.59
N SER A 32 -9.58 -13.43 -12.36
CA SER A 32 -9.53 -14.84 -12.01
C SER A 32 -10.65 -15.59 -12.73
N LEU A 33 -10.29 -16.46 -13.68
CA LEU A 33 -11.29 -17.27 -14.40
C LEU A 33 -11.90 -18.32 -13.48
N GLU A 34 -11.15 -18.83 -12.51
CA GLU A 34 -11.63 -19.78 -11.52
C GLU A 34 -12.79 -19.18 -10.71
N GLN A 35 -12.60 -17.97 -10.16
CA GLN A 35 -13.68 -17.24 -9.48
C GLN A 35 -14.86 -16.95 -10.40
N MET A 36 -14.61 -16.65 -11.68
CA MET A 36 -15.71 -16.40 -12.62
C MET A 36 -16.50 -17.67 -12.97
N VAL A 37 -15.89 -18.85 -12.89
CA VAL A 37 -16.60 -20.14 -13.03
C VAL A 37 -17.44 -20.40 -11.79
N GLU A 38 -16.89 -20.19 -10.59
CA GLU A 38 -17.62 -20.32 -9.32
C GLU A 38 -18.83 -19.37 -9.26
N ASP A 39 -18.67 -18.12 -9.72
CA ASP A 39 -19.74 -17.12 -9.81
C ASP A 39 -20.78 -17.41 -10.92
N GLY A 40 -20.59 -18.46 -11.73
CA GLY A 40 -21.44 -18.77 -12.89
C GLY A 40 -21.32 -17.76 -14.05
N LYS A 41 -20.34 -16.85 -14.01
CA LYS A 41 -20.06 -15.82 -15.04
C LYS A 41 -19.20 -16.32 -16.19
N PHE A 42 -18.56 -17.49 -16.04
CA PHE A 42 -17.73 -18.10 -17.05
C PHE A 42 -18.03 -19.59 -17.18
N ARG A 43 -17.98 -20.09 -18.42
CA ARG A 43 -18.28 -21.49 -18.68
C ARG A 43 -17.12 -22.38 -18.26
N GLU A 44 -17.44 -23.36 -17.43
CA GLU A 44 -16.49 -24.36 -16.93
C GLU A 44 -15.80 -25.14 -18.06
N ASP A 45 -16.55 -25.54 -19.10
CA ASP A 45 -16.02 -26.30 -20.24
C ASP A 45 -14.98 -25.53 -21.05
N LEU A 46 -15.07 -24.20 -21.08
CA LEU A 46 -14.10 -23.34 -21.73
C LEU A 46 -12.89 -23.09 -20.83
N TYR A 47 -13.10 -22.99 -19.51
CA TYR A 47 -12.03 -22.79 -18.54
C TYR A 47 -10.99 -23.90 -18.62
N TYR A 48 -11.41 -25.17 -18.56
CA TYR A 48 -10.48 -26.30 -18.65
C TYR A 48 -9.77 -26.43 -20.01
N ARG A 49 -10.33 -25.85 -21.09
CA ARG A 49 -9.66 -25.83 -22.42
C ARG A 49 -8.65 -24.70 -22.56
N LEU A 50 -8.86 -23.59 -21.87
CA LEU A 50 -7.95 -22.45 -21.90
C LEU A 50 -6.83 -22.56 -20.86
N ASN A 51 -7.15 -23.10 -19.68
CA ASN A 51 -6.24 -23.19 -18.55
C ASN A 51 -5.41 -24.49 -18.56
N VAL A 52 -4.74 -24.76 -19.69
CA VAL A 52 -3.89 -25.96 -19.84
C VAL A 52 -2.50 -25.69 -19.28
N VAL A 53 -1.86 -24.60 -19.70
CA VAL A 53 -0.59 -24.12 -19.15
C VAL A 53 -0.78 -22.70 -18.63
N PRO A 54 -1.11 -22.52 -17.33
CA PRO A 54 -1.21 -21.21 -16.72
C PRO A 54 0.17 -20.55 -16.67
N ILE A 55 0.22 -19.30 -17.11
CA ILE A 55 1.39 -18.44 -16.95
C ILE A 55 0.92 -17.25 -16.13
N HIS A 56 1.42 -17.15 -14.92
CA HIS A 56 1.18 -16.00 -14.06
C HIS A 56 2.20 -14.91 -14.38
N ILE A 57 1.72 -13.69 -14.65
CA ILE A 57 2.58 -12.54 -14.90
C ILE A 57 2.62 -11.73 -13.60
N PRO A 58 3.74 -11.77 -12.84
CA PRO A 58 3.86 -11.04 -11.59
C PRO A 58 3.73 -9.53 -11.82
N SER A 59 3.11 -8.85 -10.86
CA SER A 59 2.97 -7.40 -10.92
C SER A 59 4.34 -6.72 -10.84
N LEU A 60 4.43 -5.46 -11.29
CA LEU A 60 5.70 -4.71 -11.21
C LEU A 60 6.17 -4.53 -9.76
N ARG A 61 5.23 -4.55 -8.81
CA ARG A 61 5.50 -4.44 -7.36
C ARG A 61 6.24 -5.63 -6.78
N GLU A 62 6.09 -6.79 -7.41
CA GLU A 62 6.80 -8.02 -7.03
C GLU A 62 8.22 -8.06 -7.64
N ARG A 63 8.54 -7.13 -8.55
CA ARG A 63 9.79 -7.10 -9.33
C ARG A 63 10.41 -5.70 -9.33
N ILE A 64 10.53 -5.12 -8.15
CA ILE A 64 11.03 -3.75 -7.94
C ILE A 64 12.45 -3.58 -8.50
N GLU A 65 13.27 -4.63 -8.43
CA GLU A 65 14.66 -4.64 -8.94
C GLU A 65 14.74 -4.44 -10.46
N GLU A 66 13.68 -4.74 -11.21
CA GLU A 66 13.61 -4.51 -12.66
C GLU A 66 13.26 -3.06 -13.01
N ILE A 67 12.69 -2.28 -12.08
CA ILE A 67 12.19 -0.92 -12.34
C ILE A 67 13.29 0.00 -12.90
N PRO A 68 14.51 0.07 -12.35
CA PRO A 68 15.58 0.92 -12.89
C PRO A 68 15.90 0.61 -14.36
N HIS A 69 15.87 -0.67 -14.75
CA HIS A 69 16.13 -1.09 -16.12
C HIS A 69 15.01 -0.63 -17.07
N PHE A 70 13.75 -0.77 -16.65
CA PHE A 70 12.61 -0.25 -17.41
C PHE A 70 12.66 1.27 -17.55
N ILE A 71 13.01 2.00 -16.48
CA ILE A 71 13.16 3.46 -16.51
C ILE A 71 14.20 3.85 -17.56
N TYR A 72 15.38 3.23 -17.53
CA TYR A 72 16.44 3.50 -18.50
C TYR A 72 15.97 3.22 -19.94
N TYR A 73 15.39 2.04 -20.18
CA TYR A 73 14.89 1.65 -21.50
C TYR A 73 13.84 2.62 -22.05
N PHE A 74 12.80 2.95 -21.26
CA PHE A 74 11.76 3.87 -21.70
C PHE A 74 12.29 5.29 -21.90
N THR A 75 13.21 5.75 -21.05
CA THR A 75 13.83 7.07 -21.21
C THR A 75 14.55 7.16 -22.56
N GLN A 76 15.33 6.14 -22.94
CA GLN A 76 16.02 6.10 -24.23
C GLN A 76 15.03 6.04 -25.40
N LYS A 77 14.03 5.16 -25.31
CA LYS A 77 12.96 5.03 -26.31
C LYS A 77 12.29 6.38 -26.60
N TYR A 78 11.89 7.11 -25.56
CA TYR A 78 11.17 8.37 -25.72
C TYR A 78 12.09 9.56 -26.05
N ASN A 79 13.34 9.55 -25.59
CA ASN A 79 14.35 10.51 -26.05
C ASN A 79 14.54 10.43 -27.57
N GLN A 80 14.67 9.22 -28.11
CA GLN A 80 14.79 9.02 -29.55
C GLN A 80 13.53 9.46 -30.30
N MET A 81 12.35 9.07 -29.80
CA MET A 81 11.06 9.40 -30.41
C MET A 81 10.79 10.91 -30.45
N TYR A 82 11.07 11.62 -29.35
CA TYR A 82 10.79 13.05 -29.21
C TYR A 82 12.01 13.94 -29.50
N ARG A 83 13.14 13.36 -29.95
CA ARG A 83 14.41 14.05 -30.19
C ARG A 83 14.88 14.89 -29.00
N LYS A 84 14.76 14.33 -27.80
CA LYS A 84 15.21 14.93 -26.54
C LYS A 84 16.42 14.17 -25.97
N GLN A 85 17.08 14.77 -24.99
CA GLN A 85 18.20 14.19 -24.25
C GLN A 85 17.95 14.30 -22.74
N ILE A 86 16.84 13.72 -22.29
CA ILE A 86 16.48 13.68 -20.88
C ILE A 86 17.27 12.56 -20.19
N ASN A 87 17.91 12.90 -19.07
CA ASN A 87 18.57 11.98 -18.17
C ASN A 87 17.86 12.00 -16.81
N ILE A 88 17.38 10.85 -16.37
CA ILE A 88 16.73 10.70 -15.06
C ILE A 88 17.81 10.39 -14.04
N LEU A 89 17.96 11.29 -13.06
CA LEU A 89 18.99 11.18 -12.04
C LEU A 89 18.69 10.06 -11.03
N PRO A 90 19.70 9.52 -10.33
CA PRO A 90 19.52 8.38 -9.43
C PRO A 90 18.44 8.57 -8.35
N ASP A 91 18.29 9.79 -7.83
CA ASP A 91 17.26 10.09 -6.83
C ASP A 91 15.84 10.04 -7.42
N ALA A 92 15.66 10.45 -8.67
CA ALA A 92 14.38 10.29 -9.37
C ALA A 92 14.09 8.81 -9.65
N VAL A 93 15.11 8.01 -9.99
CA VAL A 93 14.99 6.55 -10.14
C VAL A 93 14.57 5.90 -8.83
N ASP A 94 15.19 6.27 -7.72
CA ASP A 94 14.83 5.79 -6.38
C ASP A 94 13.36 6.11 -6.08
N LEU A 95 12.94 7.36 -6.33
CA LEU A 95 11.57 7.80 -6.10
C LEU A 95 10.55 6.98 -6.91
N LEU A 96 10.84 6.75 -8.19
CA LEU A 96 10.00 5.94 -9.07
C LEU A 96 10.01 4.46 -8.66
N SER A 97 11.09 3.96 -8.07
CA SER A 97 11.20 2.56 -7.60
C SER A 97 10.42 2.32 -6.31
N ILE A 98 10.29 3.34 -5.45
CA ILE A 98 9.55 3.26 -4.19
C ILE A 98 8.05 3.35 -4.41
N TYR A 99 7.62 4.01 -5.49
CA TYR A 99 6.21 4.11 -5.80
C TYR A 99 5.63 2.73 -6.12
N PRO A 100 4.53 2.30 -5.47
CA PRO A 100 4.06 0.93 -5.54
C PRO A 100 3.31 0.61 -6.83
N TRP A 101 3.48 1.36 -7.93
CA TRP A 101 2.84 1.16 -9.26
C TRP A 101 1.56 0.32 -9.24
N PRO A 102 0.38 0.95 -9.05
CA PRO A 102 -0.83 0.20 -8.80
C PRO A 102 -1.26 -0.73 -9.95
N GLY A 103 -0.80 -0.44 -11.17
CA GLY A 103 -0.98 -1.25 -12.37
C GLY A 103 0.34 -1.81 -12.94
N ASN A 104 0.25 -2.42 -14.11
CA ASN A 104 1.39 -3.02 -14.82
C ASN A 104 2.42 -1.97 -15.30
N VAL A 105 3.50 -2.47 -15.90
CA VAL A 105 4.60 -1.72 -16.56
C VAL A 105 4.13 -0.53 -17.40
N ARG A 106 2.94 -0.57 -17.99
CA ARG A 106 2.34 0.55 -18.74
C ARG A 106 2.22 1.85 -17.92
N GLN A 107 1.95 1.78 -16.62
CA GLN A 107 1.88 2.97 -15.79
C GLN A 107 3.25 3.65 -15.65
N LEU A 108 4.29 2.83 -15.47
CA LEU A 108 5.67 3.30 -15.46
C LEU A 108 6.03 3.90 -16.83
N GLU A 109 5.78 3.17 -17.92
CA GLU A 109 6.03 3.64 -19.30
C GLU A 109 5.38 5.00 -19.56
N ASN A 110 4.08 5.14 -19.28
CA ASN A 110 3.35 6.40 -19.44
C ASN A 110 3.92 7.52 -18.56
N MET A 111 4.38 7.21 -17.34
CA MET A 111 5.02 8.20 -16.48
C MET A 111 6.35 8.67 -17.08
N ILE A 112 7.18 7.75 -17.55
CA ILE A 112 8.47 8.10 -18.18
C ILE A 112 8.25 8.92 -19.44
N GLU A 113 7.29 8.54 -20.28
CA GLU A 113 6.90 9.32 -21.44
C GLU A 113 6.52 10.75 -21.06
N ARG A 114 5.64 10.90 -20.06
CA ARG A 114 5.20 12.20 -19.55
C ARG A 114 6.38 13.02 -19.01
N ILE A 115 7.31 12.41 -18.29
CA ILE A 115 8.53 13.07 -17.80
C ILE A 115 9.34 13.58 -19.00
N VAL A 116 9.60 12.74 -20.00
CA VAL A 116 10.38 13.14 -21.17
C VAL A 116 9.72 14.30 -21.93
N VAL A 117 8.41 14.24 -22.14
CA VAL A 117 7.67 15.29 -22.86
C VAL A 117 7.60 16.60 -22.08
N THR A 118 7.35 16.54 -20.76
CA THR A 118 7.09 17.73 -19.92
C THR A 118 8.37 18.40 -19.41
N SER A 119 9.46 17.64 -19.29
CA SER A 119 10.72 18.17 -18.77
C SER A 119 11.32 19.23 -19.69
N ARG A 120 11.68 20.36 -19.07
CA ARG A 120 12.38 21.48 -19.69
C ARG A 120 13.91 21.37 -19.54
N LYS A 121 14.36 20.73 -18.47
CA LYS A 121 15.78 20.47 -18.19
C LYS A 121 16.18 19.10 -18.76
N THR A 122 17.44 18.96 -19.14
CA THR A 122 18.02 17.67 -19.55
C THR A 122 18.13 16.73 -18.37
N GLU A 123 18.53 17.22 -17.20
CA GLU A 123 18.60 16.43 -15.97
C GLU A 123 17.33 16.55 -15.15
N VAL A 124 16.78 15.39 -14.76
CA VAL A 124 15.53 15.28 -14.01
C VAL A 124 15.80 14.63 -12.65
N ASP A 125 15.64 15.40 -11.59
CA ASP A 125 15.78 14.97 -10.20
C ASP A 125 14.43 14.59 -9.56
N ALA A 126 14.47 14.04 -8.34
CA ALA A 126 13.28 13.62 -7.60
C ALA A 126 12.28 14.78 -7.37
N PRO A 127 12.71 15.99 -6.94
CA PRO A 127 11.80 17.13 -6.83
C PRO A 127 11.07 17.49 -8.14
N ALA A 128 11.75 17.42 -9.29
CA ALA A 128 11.16 17.73 -10.58
C ALA A 128 10.00 16.80 -10.96
N ILE A 129 10.00 15.54 -10.51
CA ILE A 129 8.94 14.57 -10.83
C ILE A 129 7.99 14.31 -9.68
N HIS A 130 8.29 14.81 -8.48
CA HIS A 130 7.52 14.56 -7.27
C HIS A 130 6.02 14.87 -7.46
N HIS A 131 5.71 16.00 -8.09
CA HIS A 131 4.33 16.44 -8.34
C HIS A 131 3.61 15.65 -9.45
N LEU A 132 4.36 14.91 -10.29
CA LEU A 132 3.80 14.10 -11.37
C LEU A 132 3.29 12.76 -10.87
N ILE A 133 3.87 12.24 -9.78
CA ILE A 133 3.49 10.98 -9.17
C ILE A 133 2.14 11.15 -8.46
N PRO A 134 1.13 10.31 -8.76
CA PRO A 134 -0.17 10.36 -8.12
C PRO A 134 -0.09 9.70 -6.74
N TRP A 135 0.55 10.38 -5.79
CA TRP A 135 0.51 10.00 -4.38
C TRP A 135 -0.95 9.84 -3.95
N LYS A 136 -1.27 8.75 -3.24
CA LYS A 136 -2.58 8.61 -2.60
C LYS A 136 -2.73 9.80 -1.64
N LYS A 137 -3.47 10.82 -2.08
CA LYS A 137 -3.69 12.05 -1.33
C LYS A 137 -4.58 11.74 -0.12
N GLU A 138 -3.97 11.53 1.03
CA GLU A 138 -4.44 12.14 2.27
C GLU A 138 -3.56 13.37 2.53
N ILE A 139 -3.51 14.31 1.58
CA ILE A 139 -2.99 15.63 1.89
C ILE A 139 -4.14 16.33 2.60
N VAL A 140 -4.13 16.25 3.93
CA VAL A 140 -4.91 17.15 4.78
C VAL A 140 -4.45 18.56 4.42
N LYS A 141 -5.22 19.25 3.59
CA LYS A 141 -4.91 20.62 3.14
C LYS A 141 -5.19 21.68 4.21
N ALA A 142 -5.68 21.28 5.37
CA ALA A 142 -5.83 22.20 6.48
C ALA A 142 -4.44 22.45 7.09
N PRO A 143 -4.00 23.70 7.23
CA PRO A 143 -2.86 23.99 8.09
C PRO A 143 -3.13 23.41 9.49
N PRO A 144 -2.09 22.99 10.23
CA PRO A 144 -2.28 22.51 11.58
C PRO A 144 -2.99 23.59 12.41
N VAL A 145 -4.20 23.27 12.86
CA VAL A 145 -4.96 24.15 13.75
C VAL A 145 -4.63 23.75 15.17
N PHE A 146 -4.03 24.66 15.92
CA PHE A 146 -3.79 24.47 17.35
C PHE A 146 -5.03 24.97 18.10
N GLU A 147 -5.72 24.06 18.80
CA GLU A 147 -6.93 24.39 19.57
C GLU A 147 -6.61 25.14 20.87
N GLN A 148 -5.36 25.10 21.34
CA GLN A 148 -4.91 25.67 22.60
C GLN A 148 -3.56 26.38 22.43
N LEU A 149 -3.34 27.43 23.24
CA LEU A 149 -2.06 28.12 23.31
C LEU A 149 -1.01 27.20 23.92
N MET A 150 0.13 27.05 23.26
CA MET A 150 1.28 26.27 23.74
C MET A 150 2.58 27.03 23.47
N PRO A 151 3.69 26.71 24.16
CA PRO A 151 4.98 27.32 23.90
C PRO A 151 5.38 27.15 22.43
N LEU A 152 5.88 28.23 21.81
CA LEU A 152 6.22 28.26 20.38
C LEU A 152 7.18 27.13 19.98
N GLN A 153 8.19 26.85 20.82
CA GLN A 153 9.17 25.81 20.54
C GLN A 153 8.52 24.42 20.48
N GLU A 154 7.53 24.15 21.33
CA GLU A 154 6.81 22.87 21.32
C GLU A 154 5.93 22.72 20.08
N ALA A 155 5.30 23.81 19.63
CA ALA A 155 4.52 23.81 18.39
C ALA A 155 5.39 23.53 17.16
N ILE A 156 6.57 24.15 17.08
CA ILE A 156 7.54 23.92 16.00
C ILE A 156 8.00 22.46 16.02
N ASP A 157 8.40 21.95 17.18
CA ASP A 157 8.85 20.56 17.34
C ASP A 157 7.74 19.58 16.91
N PHE A 158 6.49 19.83 17.27
CA PHE A 158 5.35 18.99 16.88
C PHE A 158 5.15 18.93 15.36
N VAL A 159 5.17 20.09 14.69
CA VAL A 159 5.03 20.16 13.22
C VAL A 159 6.23 19.52 12.53
N GLU A 160 7.45 19.76 13.02
CA GLU A 160 8.65 19.12 12.51
C GLU A 160 8.58 17.59 12.63
N GLU A 161 8.18 17.06 13.79
CA GLU A 161 8.03 15.61 14.01
C GLU A 161 7.02 14.99 13.03
N GLN A 162 5.89 15.67 12.80
CA GLN A 162 4.90 15.23 11.83
C GLN A 162 5.45 15.21 10.40
N LEU A 163 6.02 16.32 9.93
CA LEU A 163 6.52 16.43 8.55
C LEU A 163 7.65 15.43 8.26
N ILE A 164 8.56 15.23 9.22
CA ILE A 164 9.66 14.27 9.09
C ILE A 164 9.13 12.84 9.05
N THR A 165 8.15 12.51 9.88
CA THR A 165 7.55 11.16 9.90
C THR A 165 6.81 10.89 8.60
N MET A 166 5.97 11.82 8.15
CA MET A 166 5.27 11.73 6.86
C MET A 166 6.24 11.56 5.69
N ALA A 167 7.31 12.35 5.65
CA ALA A 167 8.32 12.23 4.59
C ALA A 167 9.02 10.87 4.63
N MET A 168 9.35 10.34 5.81
CA MET A 168 10.00 9.04 5.91
C MET A 168 9.07 7.87 5.56
N ASP A 169 7.80 7.95 5.93
CA ASP A 169 6.80 6.95 5.55
C ASP A 169 6.58 6.91 4.03
N GLN A 170 6.59 8.10 3.40
CA GLN A 170 6.35 8.24 1.97
C GLN A 170 7.58 7.90 1.11
N TYR A 171 8.77 8.39 1.46
CA TYR A 171 9.97 8.26 0.63
C TYR A 171 10.93 7.18 1.08
N LYS A 172 10.81 6.65 2.31
CA LYS A 172 11.65 5.57 2.88
C LYS A 172 13.17 5.79 2.78
N SER A 173 13.61 7.01 2.44
CA SER A 173 15.00 7.38 2.17
C SER A 173 15.28 8.75 2.75
N VAL A 174 16.29 8.81 3.62
CA VAL A 174 16.70 10.05 4.30
C VAL A 174 17.12 11.13 3.29
N LYS A 175 17.80 10.73 2.20
CA LYS A 175 18.27 11.65 1.17
C LYS A 175 17.10 12.28 0.40
N LEU A 176 16.10 11.48 0.02
CA LEU A 176 14.91 11.97 -0.70
C LEU A 176 14.06 12.85 0.21
N ALA A 177 13.81 12.39 1.44
CA ALA A 177 13.03 13.14 2.40
C ALA A 177 13.67 14.51 2.74
N ALA A 178 15.00 14.56 2.88
CA ALA A 178 15.73 15.81 3.07
C ALA A 178 15.53 16.80 1.91
N ARG A 179 15.61 16.32 0.66
CA ARG A 179 15.39 17.16 -0.54
C ARG A 179 13.95 17.71 -0.61
N VAL A 180 12.96 16.89 -0.27
CA VAL A 180 11.54 17.31 -0.34
C VAL A 180 11.20 18.31 0.76
N LEU A 181 11.75 18.13 1.96
CA LEU A 181 11.55 19.04 3.09
C LEU A 181 12.47 20.28 3.04
N ASP A 182 13.29 20.41 1.99
CA ASP A 182 14.26 21.50 1.80
C ASP A 182 15.22 21.69 2.99
N ILE A 183 15.73 20.59 3.51
CA ILE A 183 16.72 20.59 4.60
C ILE A 183 17.95 19.75 4.25
N SER A 184 19.05 20.00 4.96
CA SER A 184 20.28 19.21 4.77
C SER A 184 20.08 17.74 5.18
N GLN A 185 20.71 16.81 4.47
CA GLN A 185 20.69 15.37 4.79
C GLN A 185 21.18 15.08 6.24
N PRO A 186 22.25 15.72 6.77
CA PRO A 186 22.63 15.55 8.17
C PRO A 186 21.55 16.02 9.16
N THR A 187 20.87 17.14 8.87
CA THR A 187 19.76 17.63 9.71
C THR A 187 18.61 16.63 9.72
N MET A 188 18.20 16.14 8.55
CA MET A 188 17.14 15.13 8.42
C MET A 188 17.49 13.85 9.18
N SER A 189 18.71 13.34 9.00
CA SER A 189 19.20 12.14 9.69
C SER A 189 19.17 12.28 11.21
N ARG A 190 19.68 13.41 11.73
CA ARG A 190 19.70 13.71 13.18
C ARG A 190 18.29 13.79 13.75
N LYS A 191 17.39 14.52 13.10
CA LYS A 191 16.01 14.69 13.57
C LYS A 191 15.23 13.37 13.51
N TYR A 192 15.32 12.61 12.41
CA TYR A 192 14.66 11.31 12.29
C TYR A 192 15.16 10.30 13.33
N LYS A 193 16.48 10.25 13.59
CA LYS A 193 17.06 9.40 14.64
C LYS A 193 16.46 9.72 16.02
N LYS A 194 16.42 11.00 16.39
CA LYS A 194 15.82 11.46 17.67
C LYS A 194 14.35 11.04 17.79
N ILE A 195 13.57 11.19 16.71
CA ILE A 195 12.14 10.78 16.68
C ILE A 195 12.00 9.27 16.83
N ARG A 196 12.79 8.49 16.10
CA ARG A 196 12.77 7.02 16.16
C ARG A 196 13.11 6.51 17.55
N GLU A 197 14.10 7.11 18.22
CA GLU A 197 14.45 6.79 19.61
C GLU A 197 13.30 7.14 20.56
N LYS A 198 12.69 8.33 20.43
CA LYS A 198 11.53 8.75 21.22
C LYS A 198 10.34 7.78 21.09
N ILE A 199 10.01 7.37 19.86
CA ILE A 199 8.94 6.39 19.57
C ILE A 199 9.30 5.02 20.16
N HIS A 200 10.55 4.58 20.01
CA HIS A 200 11.01 3.31 20.56
C HIS A 200 10.91 3.28 22.09
N HIS A 201 11.37 4.34 22.77
CA HIS A 201 11.24 4.50 24.22
C HIS A 201 9.78 4.59 24.68
N ALA A 202 8.91 5.27 23.92
CA ALA A 202 7.48 5.32 24.20
C ALA A 202 6.81 3.93 24.10
N ASN A 203 7.15 3.13 23.09
CA ASN A 203 6.62 1.78 22.91
C ASN A 203 7.15 0.76 23.93
N LEU A 204 8.31 1.02 24.53
CA LEU A 204 8.94 0.16 25.54
C LEU A 204 8.43 0.39 26.97
N SER A 205 7.80 1.54 27.26
CA SER A 205 7.32 1.84 28.61
C SER A 205 6.18 0.88 29.03
N PRO A 206 6.30 0.15 30.16
CA PRO A 206 5.24 -0.76 30.67
C PRO A 206 3.88 -0.07 30.82
N SER A 207 3.89 1.22 31.15
CA SER A 207 2.70 2.05 31.32
C SER A 207 1.98 2.32 30.00
N ASN A 208 2.72 2.50 28.90
CA ASN A 208 2.13 2.73 27.58
C ASN A 208 1.54 1.44 26.98
N LYS A 209 2.19 0.29 27.22
CA LYS A 209 1.63 -1.04 26.88
C LYS A 209 0.33 -1.29 27.62
N ARG A 210 0.29 -1.00 28.94
CA ARG A 210 -0.95 -1.09 29.74
C ARG A 210 -2.03 -0.16 29.21
N ARG A 211 -1.72 1.11 28.94
CA ARG A 211 -2.69 2.09 28.44
C ARG A 211 -3.28 1.70 27.09
N ILE A 212 -2.47 1.24 26.13
CA ILE A 212 -2.94 0.80 24.80
C ILE A 212 -3.80 -0.46 24.92
N LEU A 213 -3.43 -1.40 25.79
CA LEU A 213 -4.22 -2.61 26.07
C LEU A 213 -5.55 -2.27 26.76
N GLU A 214 -5.53 -1.39 27.76
CA GLU A 214 -6.72 -0.89 28.46
C GLU A 214 -7.68 -0.20 27.50
N GLU A 215 -7.18 0.67 26.61
CA GLU A 215 -8.01 1.36 25.62
C GLU A 215 -8.65 0.41 24.59
N GLN A 216 -7.94 -0.64 24.18
CA GLN A 216 -8.48 -1.69 23.31
C GLN A 216 -9.49 -2.59 24.03
N LEU A 217 -9.25 -2.89 25.31
CA LEU A 217 -10.16 -3.67 26.14
C LEU A 217 -11.45 -2.88 26.38
N ASP A 218 -11.36 -1.58 26.68
CA ASP A 218 -12.49 -0.69 26.88
C ASP A 218 -13.34 -0.56 25.62
N LYS A 219 -12.73 -0.44 24.44
CA LYS A 219 -13.48 -0.45 23.17
C LYS A 219 -14.24 -1.76 22.95
N ARG A 220 -13.61 -2.91 23.23
CA ARG A 220 -14.28 -4.21 23.11
C ARG A 220 -15.37 -4.41 24.16
N LEU A 221 -15.14 -3.98 25.40
CA LEU A 221 -16.13 -4.07 26.48
C LEU A 221 -17.32 -3.16 26.21
N ARG A 222 -17.11 -1.94 25.67
CA ARG A 222 -18.21 -1.07 25.23
C ARG A 222 -18.99 -1.68 24.06
N SER A 223 -18.31 -2.26 23.06
CA SER A 223 -19.02 -2.91 21.95
C SER A 223 -19.81 -4.13 22.41
N ILE A 224 -19.26 -4.94 23.32
CA ILE A 224 -19.94 -6.10 23.89
C ILE A 224 -21.10 -5.63 24.78
N ALA A 225 -20.90 -4.65 25.66
CA ALA A 225 -21.95 -4.13 26.53
C ALA A 225 -23.11 -3.53 25.74
N ILE A 226 -22.86 -2.85 24.61
CA ILE A 226 -23.90 -2.35 23.71
C ILE A 226 -24.68 -3.52 23.07
N VAL A 227 -23.97 -4.54 22.58
CA VAL A 227 -24.60 -5.73 21.98
C VAL A 227 -25.39 -6.53 23.02
N THR A 228 -24.84 -6.71 24.21
CA THR A 228 -25.46 -7.47 25.30
C THR A 228 -26.64 -6.71 25.92
N ALA A 229 -26.54 -5.39 26.10
CA ALA A 229 -27.67 -4.56 26.55
C ALA A 229 -28.82 -4.49 25.53
N ALA A 230 -28.53 -4.71 24.25
CA ALA A 230 -29.56 -4.83 23.21
C ALA A 230 -30.26 -6.20 23.19
N ILE A 231 -29.65 -7.23 23.79
CA ILE A 231 -30.15 -8.62 23.79
C ILE A 231 -30.83 -8.97 25.11
N ILE A 232 -30.38 -8.40 26.23
CA ILE A 232 -30.89 -8.70 27.57
C ILE A 232 -32.16 -7.89 27.85
N GLN A 233 -33.26 -8.57 28.17
CA GLN A 233 -34.49 -7.93 28.64
C GLN A 233 -34.26 -7.30 30.04
N PRO A 234 -34.90 -6.16 30.38
CA PRO A 234 -34.63 -5.39 31.61
C PRO A 234 -34.72 -6.20 32.91
N GLU A 235 -35.48 -7.29 32.89
CA GLU A 235 -35.81 -8.17 34.00
C GLU A 235 -34.61 -9.00 34.50
N GLU A 236 -33.66 -9.34 33.60
CA GLU A 236 -32.47 -10.14 33.94
C GLU A 236 -31.38 -9.32 34.64
N ILE A 237 -31.35 -7.99 34.45
CA ILE A 237 -30.35 -7.09 35.06
C ILE A 237 -30.54 -6.99 36.60
N VAL A 238 -31.78 -7.13 37.07
CA VAL A 238 -32.11 -7.07 38.50
C VAL A 238 -31.58 -8.29 39.25
N GLN A 239 -31.56 -9.48 38.62
CA GLN A 239 -31.05 -10.71 39.22
C GLN A 239 -29.51 -10.79 39.27
N LEU A 240 -28.82 -10.08 38.36
CA LEU A 240 -27.35 -10.03 38.34
C LEU A 240 -26.75 -9.15 39.45
N LYS A 241 -27.47 -8.10 39.90
CA LYS A 241 -27.01 -7.25 41.01
C LYS A 241 -27.05 -7.94 42.37
N THR A 242 -27.92 -8.92 42.57
CA THR A 242 -28.06 -9.64 43.84
C THR A 242 -26.99 -10.72 44.07
N ASN A 243 -26.27 -11.16 43.02
CA ASN A 243 -25.34 -12.30 43.08
C ASN A 243 -23.83 -11.92 43.09
N VAL A 244 -23.49 -10.64 43.29
CA VAL A 244 -22.07 -10.25 43.43
C VAL A 244 -21.59 -10.61 44.85
N SER A 245 -21.01 -11.80 44.99
CA SER A 245 -20.37 -12.29 46.22
C SER A 245 -19.17 -11.40 46.60
N PRO A 246 -18.88 -11.16 47.90
CA PRO A 246 -17.83 -10.24 48.32
C PRO A 246 -16.41 -10.77 47.99
N PRO A 247 -15.40 -9.89 47.91
CA PRO A 247 -14.08 -10.24 47.39
C PRO A 247 -13.32 -11.24 48.28
N ILE A 248 -12.75 -12.26 47.65
CA ILE A 248 -12.01 -13.36 48.28
C ILE A 248 -10.72 -12.84 48.94
N ARG A 249 -10.54 -13.11 50.25
CA ARG A 249 -9.28 -12.86 50.99
C ARG A 249 -8.18 -13.82 50.52
N LEU A 250 -7.03 -13.26 50.13
CA LEU A 250 -5.80 -13.98 49.77
C LEU A 250 -5.20 -14.74 50.97
N ILE A 251 -5.12 -16.07 50.89
CA ILE A 251 -4.35 -16.90 51.82
C ILE A 251 -2.87 -16.87 51.41
N LYS A 252 -2.01 -16.32 52.28
CA LYS A 252 -0.54 -16.48 52.18
C LYS A 252 -0.18 -17.90 52.60
N SER A 253 0.39 -18.69 51.70
CA SER A 253 1.11 -19.93 52.06
C SER A 253 2.62 -19.69 51.96
N CYS A 254 3.25 -19.56 53.12
CA CYS A 254 4.70 -19.58 53.31
C CYS A 254 5.21 -21.00 53.03
N LYS A 255 6.14 -21.17 52.09
CA LYS A 255 6.98 -22.37 51.99
C LYS A 255 8.07 -22.29 53.07
N LYS A 256 8.14 -23.29 53.95
CA LYS A 256 9.35 -23.67 54.67
C LYS A 256 9.76 -25.06 54.18
N ASN A 257 10.95 -25.15 53.60
CA ASN A 257 11.98 -26.15 53.85
C ASN A 257 13.30 -25.57 53.31
#